data_AF-A0A0F5R1T6-F1
#
_entry.id   AF-A0A0F5R1T6-F1
#
_cell.length_a   1.000
_cell.length_b   1.000
_cell.length_c   1.000
_cell.angle_alpha   90.00
_cell.angle_beta   90.00
_cell.angle_gamma   90.00
#
_symmetry.space_group_name_H-M   'P 1'
#
loop_
_entity.id
_entity.type
_entity.pdbx_description
1 polymer ?
#
loop_
_entity_poly.entity_id
_entity_poly.type
_entity_poly.pdbx_seq_one_letter_code
_entity_poly.pdbx_strand_id
1 'polypeptide(L)' 'MHTVFPVNPYVVETLMSVKGKCVIIETTRGRIEGTVAGVKPDHVILQLHEKTAFIRIAEIVWIMPE' A
#
# COMPACT_ATOMS: atom_id res chain seq x y z
N MET A 1 0.32 -24.24 -12.85
CA MET A 1 1.25 -23.61 -11.90
C MET A 1 0.54 -22.39 -11.32
N HIS A 2 -0.02 -22.49 -10.11
CA HIS A 2 -0.62 -21.33 -9.45
C HIS A 2 0.52 -20.57 -8.77
N THR A 3 0.86 -19.40 -9.29
CA THR A 3 1.78 -18.49 -8.62
C THR A 3 1.09 -17.99 -7.35
N VAL A 4 1.43 -18.62 -6.22
CA VAL A 4 1.08 -18.10 -4.90
C VAL A 4 2.11 -17.02 -4.62
N PHE A 5 1.69 -15.75 -4.65
CA PHE A 5 2.50 -14.70 -4.07
C PHE A 5 2.47 -14.91 -2.56
N PRO A 6 3.61 -15.24 -1.90
CA PRO A 6 3.62 -15.28 -0.45
C PRO A 6 3.18 -13.91 0.03
N VAL A 7 2.11 -13.87 0.82
CA VAL A 7 1.73 -12.65 1.54
C VAL A 7 2.99 -12.15 2.22
N ASN A 8 3.28 -10.85 2.10
CA ASN A 8 4.43 -10.27 2.76
C ASN A 8 3.94 -9.69 4.10
N PRO A 9 3.88 -10.50 5.18
CA PRO A 9 3.16 -10.14 6.41
C PRO A 9 3.71 -8.85 7.02
N TYR A 10 5.02 -8.62 6.91
CA TYR A 10 5.66 -7.43 7.44
C TYR A 10 5.28 -6.15 6.68
N VAL A 11 5.02 -6.23 5.37
CA VAL A 11 4.55 -5.06 4.61
C VAL A 11 3.10 -4.75 4.98
N VAL A 12 2.26 -5.77 5.13
CA VAL A 12 0.89 -5.61 5.62
C VAL A 12 0.88 -5.01 7.04
N GLU A 13 1.70 -5.54 7.93
CA GLU A 13 1.85 -5.04 9.31
C GLU A 13 2.33 -3.58 9.33
N THR A 14 3.33 -3.25 8.51
CA THR A 14 3.84 -1.88 8.36
C THR A 14 2.71 -0.93 7.91
N LEU A 15 1.98 -1.29 6.86
CA LEU A 15 0.85 -0.51 6.35
C LEU A 15 -0.29 -0.38 7.37
N MET A 16 -0.55 -1.43 8.13
CA MET A 16 -1.55 -1.40 9.21
C MET A 16 -1.13 -0.43 10.32
N SER A 17 0.16 -0.36 10.68
CA SER A 17 0.67 0.54 11.71
C SER A 17 0.56 2.04 11.34
N VAL A 18 0.47 2.35 10.05
CA VAL A 18 0.31 3.71 9.51
C VAL A 18 -1.10 3.98 8.98
N LYS A 19 -2.07 3.11 9.30
CA LYS A 19 -3.47 3.32 8.92
C LYS A 19 -3.98 4.66 9.46
N GLY A 20 -4.65 5.43 8.60
CA GLY A 20 -5.15 6.78 8.90
C GLY A 20 -4.11 7.89 8.77
N LYS A 21 -2.84 7.58 8.44
CA LYS A 21 -1.80 8.58 8.19
C LYS A 21 -1.58 8.80 6.71
N CYS A 22 -1.07 9.99 6.37
CA CYS A 22 -0.54 10.26 5.04
C CYS A 22 0.78 9.48 4.86
N VAL A 23 0.93 8.87 3.70
CA VAL A 23 2.13 8.14 3.32
C VAL A 23 2.47 8.42 1.86
N ILE A 24 3.75 8.29 1.57
CA ILE A 24 4.26 8.25 0.20
C ILE A 24 4.61 6.81 -0.13
N ILE A 25 4.01 6.29 -1.19
CA ILE A 25 4.26 4.95 -1.71
C ILE A 25 4.92 5.09 -3.08
N GLU A 26 6.11 4.54 -3.22
CA GLU A 26 6.73 4.35 -4.53
C GLU A 26 6.32 2.99 -5.08
N THR A 27 5.77 3.00 -6.29
CA THR A 27 5.44 1.79 -7.01
C THR A 27 6.43 1.57 -8.15
N THR A 28 6.39 0.39 -8.77
CA THR A 28 7.12 0.12 -10.02
C THR A 28 6.76 1.08 -11.17
N ARG A 29 5.68 1.85 -11.04
CA ARG A 29 5.15 2.79 -12.04
C ARG A 29 5.19 4.25 -11.60
N GLY A 30 5.79 4.55 -10.45
CA GLY A 30 5.92 5.90 -9.91
C GLY A 30 5.29 6.10 -8.53
N ARG A 31 5.44 7.32 -8.04
CA ARG A 31 5.06 7.76 -6.69
C ARG A 31 3.58 8.09 -6.58
N ILE A 32 2.96 7.65 -5.48
CA ILE A 32 1.59 7.99 -5.08
C ILE A 32 1.62 8.47 -3.62
N GLU A 33 0.88 9.53 -3.33
CA GLU A 33 0.78 10.12 -2.00
C GLU A 33 -0.69 10.19 -1.57
N GLY A 34 -0.97 9.76 -0.34
CA GLY A 34 -2.33 9.79 0.19
C GLY A 34 -2.46 9.14 1.56
N THR A 35 -3.67 9.13 2.10
CA THR A 35 -3.97 8.58 3.42
C THR A 35 -4.30 7.10 3.36
N VAL A 36 -3.68 6.28 4.20
CA VAL A 36 -4.00 4.84 4.27
C VAL A 36 -5.40 4.63 4.86
N ALA A 37 -6.39 4.38 4.00
CA ALA A 37 -7.77 4.15 4.40
C ALA A 37 -8.02 2.69 4.83
N GLY A 38 -7.26 1.75 4.27
CA GLY A 38 -7.40 0.32 4.58
C GLY A 38 -6.28 -0.52 4.01
N VAL A 39 -6.11 -1.71 4.58
CA VAL A 39 -5.07 -2.67 4.18
C VAL A 39 -5.70 -4.05 4.07
N LYS A 40 -5.42 -4.74 2.98
CA LYS A 40 -5.79 -6.14 2.70
C LYS A 40 -4.52 -6.96 2.45
N PRO A 41 -4.59 -8.29 2.47
CA PRO A 41 -3.40 -9.14 2.31
C PRO A 41 -2.61 -8.91 1.01
N ASP A 42 -3.27 -8.44 -0.05
CA ASP A 42 -2.72 -8.29 -1.40
C ASP A 42 -2.64 -6.83 -1.88
N HIS A 43 -3.33 -5.89 -1.23
CA HIS A 43 -3.37 -4.49 -1.62
C HIS A 43 -3.61 -3.52 -0.45
N VAL A 44 -3.17 -2.28 -0.64
CA VAL A 44 -3.50 -1.13 0.22
C VAL A 44 -4.50 -0.23 -0.47
N ILE A 45 -5.37 0.40 0.32
CA ILE A 45 -6.36 1.37 -0.11
C ILE A 45 -5.86 2.74 0.34
N LEU A 46 -5.51 3.60 -0.61
CA LEU A 46 -5.19 5.01 -0.35
C LEU A 46 -6.38 5.90 -0.67
N GLN A 47 -6.77 6.73 0.28
CA GLN A 47 -7.60 7.89 0.03
C GLN A 47 -6.71 9.02 -0.49
N LEU A 48 -6.87 9.34 -1.76
CA LEU A 48 -6.36 10.55 -2.39
C LEU A 48 -7.42 11.66 -2.20
N HIS A 49 -7.17 12.86 -2.70
CA HIS A 49 -8.09 14.02 -2.63
C HIS A 49 -9.59 13.64 -2.79
N GLU A 50 -10.06 13.40 -4.01
CA GLU A 50 -11.47 13.01 -4.27
C GLU A 50 -11.59 11.59 -4.84
N LYS A 51 -10.50 10.81 -4.76
CA LYS A 51 -10.40 9.49 -5.40
C LYS A 51 -9.81 8.48 -4.44
N THR A 52 -10.15 7.22 -4.66
CA THR A 52 -9.57 6.09 -3.94
C THR A 52 -8.70 5.28 -4.90
N ALA A 53 -7.49 4.93 -4.46
CA ALA A 53 -6.58 4.06 -5.20
C ALA A 53 -6.41 2.73 -4.46
N PHE A 54 -6.39 1.64 -5.23
CA PHE A 54 -6.09 0.29 -4.75
C PHE A 54 -4.73 -0.12 -5.32
N ILE A 55 -3.72 -0.19 -4.47
CA ILE A 55 -2.33 -0.44 -4.88
C ILE A 55 -1.97 -1.85 -4.43
N ARG A 56 -1.59 -2.70 -5.38
CA ARG A 56 -1.11 -4.05 -5.05
C ARG A 56 0.17 -3.97 -4.24
N ILE A 57 0.23 -4.70 -3.14
CA ILE A 57 1.43 -4.78 -2.29
C ILE A 57 2.63 -5.29 -3.08
N ALA A 58 2.41 -6.20 -4.04
CA ALA A 58 3.45 -6.73 -4.93
C ALA A 58 4.11 -5.68 -5.84
N GLU A 59 3.49 -4.51 -6.05
CA GLU A 59 4.02 -3.44 -6.89
C GLU A 59 4.69 -2.32 -6.07
N ILE A 60 4.67 -2.42 -4.73
CA ILE A 60 5.27 -1.43 -3.83
C ILE A 60 6.77 -1.68 -3.75
N VAL A 61 7.56 -0.63 -4.01
CA VAL A 61 9.01 -0.64 -3.88
C VAL A 61 9.41 -0.18 -2.48
N TRP A 62 8.82 0.92 -1.98
CA TRP A 62 9.02 1.40 -0.61
C TRP A 62 7.84 2.25 -0.12
N ILE A 63 7.76 2.41 1.19
CA ILE A 63 6.74 3.20 1.90
C ILE A 63 7.48 4.19 2.80
N MET A 64 7.16 5.47 2.69
CA MET A 64 7.67 6.51 3.57
C MET A 64 6.47 7.13 4.32
N PRO A 65 6.34 6.87 5.63
CA PRO A 65 5.37 7.59 6.44
C PRO A 65 5.80 9.04 6.62
N GLU A 66 4.82 9.94 6.69
CA GLU A 66 5.02 11.32 7.16
C GLU A 66 5.24 11.35 8.69
#